data_AF-A0A9E1SKH2-F1
#
_entry.id   AF-A0A9E1SKH2-F1
#
_cell.length_a   1.000
_cell.length_b   1.000
_cell.length_c   1.000
_cell.angle_alpha   90.00
_cell.angle_beta   90.00
_cell.angle_gamma   90.00
#
_symmetry.space_group_name_H-M   'P 1'
#
loop_
_entity.id
_entity.type
_entity.pdbx_description
1 polymer ?
#
loop_
_entity_poly.entity_id
_entity_poly.type
_entity_poly.pdbx_seq_one_letter_code
_entity_poly.pdbx_strand_id
1 'polypeptide(L)'
;GLKELSGSGINLNVQNKIFINNVRISSTFIRQLLANDNLEEANKFIGRPYSISGKVTHGKKRGREIGFPTANIYMRHNRPPLKGVFAVKFGDYYGVANLGFRPSFEGVGKLQLEVHLLNFSSNLYGQHVNINFLKKLRDEKKFTTIEDLKEQIKLDIDKAKLFFGNKNL
;
A
#
# COMPACT_ATOMS: atom_id res chain seq x y z
N GLY A 1 1.09 -22.15 -33.16
CA GLY A 1 0.55 -21.79 -31.82
C GLY A 1 1.13 -22.67 -30.71
N LEU A 2 0.73 -22.49 -29.44
CA LEU A 2 1.30 -23.24 -28.28
C LEU A 2 1.30 -24.78 -28.47
N LYS A 3 0.36 -25.33 -29.26
CA LYS A 3 0.27 -26.75 -29.61
C LYS A 3 1.30 -27.23 -30.67
N GLU A 4 1.92 -26.33 -31.43
CA GLU A 4 2.97 -26.69 -32.41
C GLU A 4 4.36 -26.80 -31.74
N LEU A 5 4.53 -26.21 -30.55
CA LEU A 5 5.78 -26.24 -29.79
C LEU A 5 6.04 -27.61 -29.13
N SER A 6 5.04 -28.48 -29.00
CA SER A 6 5.24 -29.85 -28.49
C SER A 6 5.98 -30.76 -29.47
N GLY A 7 6.05 -30.39 -30.77
CA GLY A 7 6.79 -31.13 -31.78
C GLY A 7 8.30 -30.81 -31.85
N SER A 8 8.78 -29.85 -31.05
CA SER A 8 10.17 -29.34 -31.10
C SER A 8 11.04 -29.73 -29.89
N GLY A 9 10.63 -30.76 -29.13
CA GLY A 9 11.37 -31.23 -27.95
C GLY A 9 11.16 -30.39 -26.69
N ILE A 10 10.23 -29.43 -26.72
CA ILE A 10 9.86 -28.60 -25.56
C ILE A 10 8.70 -29.29 -24.81
N ASN A 11 8.88 -29.50 -23.50
CA ASN A 11 7.81 -30.00 -22.64
C ASN A 11 6.86 -28.86 -22.25
N LEU A 12 5.60 -28.96 -22.69
CA LEU A 12 4.54 -28.01 -22.33
C LEU A 12 3.75 -28.53 -21.14
N ASN A 13 3.78 -27.80 -20.02
CA ASN A 13 2.96 -28.09 -18.85
C ASN A 13 1.85 -27.03 -18.70
N VAL A 14 0.61 -27.39 -19.05
CA VAL A 14 -0.56 -26.51 -18.92
C VAL A 14 -1.13 -26.63 -17.51
N GLN A 15 -1.06 -25.55 -16.74
CA GLN A 15 -1.59 -25.48 -15.38
C GLN A 15 -3.09 -25.17 -15.38
N ASN A 16 -3.83 -25.86 -14.50
CA ASN A 16 -5.25 -25.60 -14.30
C ASN A 16 -5.48 -24.28 -13.56
N LYS A 17 -6.65 -23.68 -13.81
CA LYS A 17 -7.12 -22.52 -13.05
C LYS A 17 -7.37 -22.94 -11.59
N ILE A 18 -6.99 -22.08 -10.65
CA ILE A 18 -7.18 -22.29 -9.22
C ILE A 18 -8.44 -21.54 -8.76
N PHE A 19 -9.16 -22.12 -7.80
CA PHE A 19 -10.40 -21.59 -7.24
C PHE A 19 -10.36 -21.61 -5.71
N ILE A 20 -11.01 -20.63 -5.07
CA ILE A 20 -11.34 -20.60 -3.64
C ILE A 20 -12.84 -20.39 -3.56
N ASN A 21 -13.57 -21.26 -2.85
CA ASN A 21 -15.04 -21.18 -2.72
C ASN A 21 -15.77 -20.98 -4.06
N ASN A 22 -15.37 -21.75 -5.09
CA ASN A 22 -15.86 -21.65 -6.47
C ASN A 22 -15.58 -20.33 -7.21
N VAL A 23 -14.80 -19.43 -6.62
CA VAL A 23 -14.35 -18.18 -7.27
C VAL A 23 -12.96 -18.38 -7.85
N ARG A 24 -12.82 -18.09 -9.15
CA ARG A 24 -11.53 -18.20 -9.84
C ARG A 24 -10.53 -17.17 -9.31
N ILE A 25 -9.36 -17.63 -8.86
CA ILE A 25 -8.25 -16.73 -8.53
C ILE A 25 -7.73 -16.09 -9.81
N SER A 26 -7.73 -14.76 -9.87
CA SER A 26 -7.14 -14.03 -10.99
C SER A 26 -6.73 -12.62 -10.59
N SER A 27 -5.74 -12.05 -11.28
CA SER A 27 -5.28 -10.68 -11.01
C SER A 27 -6.39 -9.65 -11.20
N THR A 28 -7.29 -9.83 -12.17
CA THR A 28 -8.43 -8.92 -12.39
C THR A 28 -9.35 -8.90 -11.18
N PHE A 29 -9.72 -10.08 -10.69
CA PHE A 29 -10.59 -10.21 -9.53
C PHE A 29 -9.97 -9.63 -8.25
N ILE A 30 -8.69 -9.92 -8.00
CA ILE A 30 -7.95 -9.36 -6.87
C ILE A 30 -7.89 -7.82 -6.95
N ARG A 31 -7.63 -7.26 -8.13
CA ARG A 31 -7.64 -5.79 -8.31
C ARG A 31 -9.02 -5.18 -8.07
N GLN A 32 -10.11 -5.85 -8.44
CA GLN A 32 -11.47 -5.39 -8.16
C GLN A 32 -11.77 -5.39 -6.65
N LEU A 33 -11.38 -6.45 -5.94
CA LEU A 33 -11.50 -6.48 -4.48
C LEU A 33 -10.76 -5.31 -3.83
N LEU A 34 -9.51 -5.08 -4.21
CA LEU A 34 -8.70 -3.97 -3.69
C LEU A 34 -9.31 -2.61 -4.03
N ALA A 35 -9.80 -2.41 -5.26
CA ALA A 35 -10.44 -1.16 -5.69
C ALA A 35 -11.76 -0.86 -4.96
N ASN A 36 -12.44 -1.90 -4.47
CA ASN A 36 -13.66 -1.81 -3.68
C ASN A 36 -13.39 -1.89 -2.17
N ASP A 37 -12.15 -1.63 -1.73
CA ASP A 37 -11.72 -1.63 -0.32
C ASP A 37 -11.86 -2.96 0.43
N ASN A 38 -12.07 -4.06 -0.30
CA ASN A 38 -12.14 -5.42 0.25
C ASN A 38 -10.73 -6.02 0.42
N LEU A 39 -9.88 -5.32 1.16
CA LEU A 39 -8.48 -5.71 1.41
C LEU A 39 -8.35 -7.08 2.06
N GLU A 40 -9.21 -7.37 3.04
CA GLU A 40 -9.21 -8.65 3.75
C GLU A 40 -9.51 -9.82 2.81
N GLU A 41 -10.54 -9.68 1.99
CA GLU A 41 -10.89 -10.70 1.00
C GLU A 41 -9.79 -10.85 -0.04
N ALA A 42 -9.23 -9.74 -0.54
CA ALA A 42 -8.10 -9.78 -1.46
C ALA A 42 -6.92 -10.57 -0.87
N ASN A 43 -6.61 -10.41 0.42
CA ASN A 43 -5.54 -11.14 1.09
C ASN A 43 -5.80 -12.66 1.11
N LYS A 44 -7.05 -13.12 1.22
CA LYS A 44 -7.41 -14.55 1.12
C LYS A 44 -7.08 -15.11 -0.25
N PHE A 45 -7.41 -14.37 -1.31
CA PHE A 45 -7.10 -14.77 -2.69
C PHE A 45 -5.60 -14.66 -3.05
N ILE A 46 -4.87 -13.75 -2.41
CA ILE A 46 -3.41 -13.60 -2.57
C ILE A 46 -2.65 -14.65 -1.74
N GLY A 47 -3.21 -15.11 -0.62
CA GLY A 47 -2.56 -16.00 0.35
C GLY A 47 -1.59 -15.29 1.32
N ARG A 48 -1.54 -13.96 1.29
CA ARG A 48 -0.73 -13.09 2.17
C ARG A 48 -1.26 -11.66 2.14
N PRO A 49 -0.84 -10.77 3.06
CA PRO A 49 -1.16 -9.35 2.96
C PRO A 49 -0.72 -8.76 1.61
N TYR A 50 -1.60 -7.95 1.01
CA TYR A 50 -1.24 -7.15 -0.15
C TYR A 50 -0.11 -6.19 0.22
N SER A 51 0.88 -6.09 -0.66
CA SER A 51 2.11 -5.38 -0.37
C SER A 51 2.59 -4.55 -1.55
N ILE A 52 3.17 -3.39 -1.27
CA ILE A 52 3.85 -2.56 -2.27
C ILE A 52 5.33 -2.49 -1.91
N SER A 53 6.18 -2.80 -2.87
CA SER A 53 7.62 -2.61 -2.74
C SER A 53 8.07 -1.32 -3.42
N GLY A 54 9.07 -0.66 -2.84
CA GLY A 54 9.59 0.59 -3.38
C GLY A 54 10.89 1.03 -2.69
N LYS A 55 11.43 2.14 -3.17
CA LYS A 55 12.63 2.76 -2.60
C LYS A 55 12.25 3.94 -1.73
N VAL A 56 12.83 4.04 -0.54
CA VAL A 56 12.66 5.22 0.32
C VAL A 56 13.44 6.39 -0.29
N THR A 57 12.74 7.49 -0.51
CA THR A 57 13.25 8.70 -1.15
C THR A 57 13.03 9.94 -0.28
N HIS A 58 13.74 11.00 -0.65
CA HIS A 58 13.51 12.32 -0.06
C HIS A 58 12.21 12.90 -0.62
N GLY A 59 11.25 13.18 0.27
CA GLY A 59 10.06 13.96 -0.06
C GLY A 59 10.26 15.45 0.20
N LYS A 60 9.17 16.23 0.10
CA LYS A 60 9.17 17.67 0.41
C LYS A 60 9.30 18.01 1.90
N LYS A 61 9.55 17.01 2.77
CA LYS A 61 9.70 17.13 4.24
C LYS A 61 8.56 17.84 4.99
N ARG A 62 7.43 18.16 4.34
CA ARG A 62 6.25 18.81 4.93
C ARG A 62 5.72 18.12 6.18
N GLY A 63 5.67 16.79 6.18
CA GLY A 63 5.29 16.02 7.37
C GLY A 63 6.15 16.38 8.58
N ARG A 64 7.46 16.58 8.39
CA ARG A 64 8.39 16.97 9.46
C ARG A 64 8.05 18.35 10.03
N GLU A 65 7.70 19.31 9.17
CA GLU A 65 7.33 20.67 9.58
C GLU A 65 6.09 20.70 10.47
N ILE A 66 5.16 19.76 10.28
CA ILE A 66 3.91 19.67 11.05
C ILE A 66 3.97 18.64 12.20
N GLY A 67 5.12 18.02 12.46
CA GLY A 67 5.33 17.07 13.56
C GLY A 67 5.12 15.59 13.23
N PHE A 68 4.87 15.25 11.97
CA PHE A 68 4.60 13.88 11.50
C PHE A 68 5.55 13.49 10.36
N PRO A 69 6.84 13.20 10.63
CA PRO A 69 7.80 12.84 9.58
C PRO A 69 7.33 11.60 8.80
N THR A 70 7.42 11.65 7.47
CA THR A 70 7.04 10.54 6.59
C THR A 70 8.18 10.09 5.68
N ALA A 71 8.31 8.78 5.50
CA ALA A 71 9.11 8.17 4.44
C ALA A 71 8.33 8.23 3.13
N ASN A 72 8.91 8.83 2.09
CA ASN A 72 8.31 8.87 0.75
C ASN A 72 8.78 7.67 -0.06
N ILE A 73 7.85 6.92 -0.62
CA ILE A 73 8.14 5.65 -1.28
C ILE A 73 8.00 5.82 -2.78
N TYR A 74 9.13 5.69 -3.48
CA TYR A 74 9.14 5.60 -4.92
C TYR A 74 8.68 4.21 -5.34
N MET A 75 7.46 4.16 -5.89
CA MET A 75 6.89 2.95 -6.49
C MET A 75 7.36 2.85 -7.95
N ARG A 76 7.85 1.67 -8.34
CA ARG A 76 8.22 1.40 -9.75
C ARG A 76 7.00 1.39 -10.67
N HIS A 77 5.83 1.03 -10.14
CA HIS A 77 4.56 0.99 -10.87
C HIS A 77 3.53 1.91 -10.21
N ASN A 78 3.03 2.92 -10.94
CA ASN A 78 2.16 3.98 -10.41
C ASN A 78 0.64 3.71 -10.56
N ARG A 79 0.21 2.44 -10.47
CA ARG A 79 -1.22 2.07 -10.59
C ARG A 79 -1.65 0.98 -9.58
N PRO A 80 -1.37 1.14 -8.28
CA PRO A 80 -1.96 0.24 -7.28
C PRO A 80 -3.49 0.40 -7.30
N PRO A 81 -4.24 -0.69 -7.11
CA PRO A 81 -5.70 -0.67 -7.03
C PRO A 81 -6.22 -0.15 -5.69
N LEU A 82 -5.36 0.43 -4.83
CA LEU A 82 -5.71 0.97 -3.52
C LEU A 82 -5.53 2.49 -3.50
N LYS A 83 -6.36 3.16 -2.71
CA LYS A 83 -6.23 4.59 -2.34
C LYS A 83 -6.74 4.82 -0.93
N GLY A 84 -6.22 5.84 -0.26
CA GLY A 84 -6.61 6.21 1.11
C GLY A 84 -5.50 6.03 2.14
N VAL A 85 -5.92 5.97 3.40
CA VAL A 85 -5.04 5.88 4.56
C VAL A 85 -5.16 4.50 5.19
N PHE A 86 -4.01 3.90 5.51
CA PHE A 86 -3.92 2.50 5.93
C PHE A 86 -2.99 2.33 7.13
N ALA A 87 -3.33 1.40 8.02
CA ALA A 87 -2.38 0.80 8.93
C ALA A 87 -1.52 -0.20 8.15
N VAL A 88 -0.20 -0.06 8.26
CA VAL A 88 0.76 -0.85 7.49
C VAL A 88 1.86 -1.44 8.35
N LYS A 89 2.50 -2.50 7.86
CA LYS A 89 3.80 -2.99 8.34
C LYS A 89 4.87 -2.65 7.31
N PHE A 90 5.93 -1.98 7.74
CA PHE A 90 7.06 -1.52 6.96
C PHE A 90 8.33 -2.19 7.49
N GLY A 91 8.85 -3.21 6.79
CA GLY A 91 9.89 -4.05 7.38
C GLY A 91 9.43 -4.60 8.73
N ASP A 92 10.15 -4.27 9.81
CA ASP A 92 9.81 -4.64 11.19
C ASP A 92 9.01 -3.57 11.95
N TYR A 93 8.75 -2.43 11.34
CA TYR A 93 8.05 -1.31 11.96
C TYR A 93 6.56 -1.29 11.58
N TYR A 94 5.77 -0.68 12.44
CA TYR A 94 4.37 -0.36 12.15
C TYR A 94 4.24 1.11 11.77
N GLY A 95 3.21 1.42 10.98
CA GLY A 95 3.02 2.78 10.48
C GLY A 95 1.63 3.05 9.96
N VAL A 96 1.43 4.33 9.63
CA VAL A 96 0.27 4.83 8.89
C VAL A 96 0.75 5.24 7.51
N ALA A 97 0.20 4.61 6.47
CA ALA A 97 0.49 4.95 5.08
C ALA A 97 -0.64 5.78 4.48
N ASN A 98 -0.29 6.85 3.78
CA ASN A 98 -1.15 7.52 2.83
C ASN A 98 -0.76 7.08 1.42
N LEU A 99 -1.71 6.49 0.69
CA LEU A 99 -1.59 6.16 -0.73
C LEU A 99 -2.60 6.99 -1.50
N GLY A 100 -2.14 8.04 -2.16
CA GLY A 100 -3.04 9.09 -2.62
C GLY A 100 -2.48 9.97 -3.73
N PHE A 101 -3.38 10.69 -4.39
CA PHE A 101 -3.01 11.58 -5.49
C PHE A 101 -2.72 12.98 -4.98
N ARG A 102 -1.53 13.50 -5.31
CA ARG A 102 -1.28 14.92 -5.17
C ARG A 102 -1.89 15.68 -6.35
N PRO A 103 -2.71 16.71 -6.11
CA PRO A 103 -3.13 17.61 -7.17
C PRO A 103 -1.91 18.22 -7.85
N SER A 104 -1.82 18.09 -9.18
CA SER A 104 -0.82 18.77 -10.01
C SER A 104 -1.51 19.85 -10.84
N PHE A 105 -0.81 20.96 -11.08
CA PHE A 105 -1.30 22.01 -11.99
C PHE A 105 -1.50 21.51 -13.43
N GLU A 106 -0.77 20.47 -13.85
CA GLU A 106 -0.82 19.87 -15.20
C GLU A 106 -1.83 18.70 -15.33
N GLY A 107 -2.80 18.58 -14.41
CA GLY A 107 -3.96 17.69 -14.56
C GLY A 107 -3.73 16.20 -14.25
N VAL A 108 -2.54 15.65 -14.44
CA VAL A 108 -2.23 14.25 -14.05
C VAL A 108 -1.55 14.21 -12.69
N GLY A 109 -2.36 14.12 -11.64
CA GLY A 109 -1.86 13.98 -10.27
C GLY A 109 -0.88 12.81 -10.15
N LYS A 110 0.26 13.03 -9.49
CA LYS A 110 1.21 11.96 -9.19
C LYS A 110 0.73 11.19 -7.97
N LEU A 111 0.54 9.89 -8.13
CA LEU A 111 0.27 9.02 -7.00
C LEU A 111 1.50 8.95 -6.08
N GLN A 112 1.29 9.17 -4.80
CA GLN A 112 2.32 9.13 -3.77
C GLN A 112 1.98 8.09 -2.72
N LEU A 113 3.01 7.38 -2.26
CA LEU A 113 2.95 6.54 -1.07
C LEU A 113 3.85 7.18 -0.02
N GLU A 114 3.26 7.63 1.08
CA GLU A 114 3.95 8.23 2.22
C GLU A 114 3.64 7.42 3.47
N VAL A 115 4.66 7.07 4.26
CA VAL A 115 4.49 6.27 5.48
C VAL A 115 5.03 7.03 6.68
N HIS A 116 4.17 7.28 7.67
CA HIS A 116 4.58 7.69 9.01
C HIS A 116 4.83 6.44 9.84
N LEU A 117 6.08 6.20 10.23
CA LEU A 117 6.44 5.07 11.08
C LEU A 117 6.23 5.42 12.54
N LEU A 118 5.61 4.52 13.29
CA LEU A 118 5.40 4.66 14.72
C LEU A 118 6.72 4.37 15.45
N ASN A 119 7.03 5.18 16.45
CA ASN A 119 8.20 5.05 17.32
C ASN A 119 9.55 4.88 16.58
N PHE A 120 9.67 5.55 15.44
CA PHE A 120 10.86 5.49 14.59
C PHE A 120 11.53 6.87 14.49
N SER A 121 12.84 6.92 14.75
CA SER A 121 13.63 8.17 14.75
C SER A 121 14.87 8.14 13.86
N SER A 122 15.13 7.01 13.19
CA SER A 122 16.34 6.82 12.36
C SER A 122 16.13 7.22 10.89
N ASN A 123 17.15 7.03 10.04
CA ASN A 123 17.11 7.34 8.62
C ASN A 123 16.97 6.06 7.77
N LEU A 124 16.04 6.05 6.81
CA LEU A 124 15.79 4.92 5.90
C LEU A 124 16.07 5.25 4.43
N TYR A 125 16.61 6.45 4.13
CA TYR A 125 16.82 6.89 2.75
C TYR A 125 17.68 5.91 1.94
N GLY A 126 17.24 5.66 0.72
CA GLY A 126 17.93 4.78 -0.22
C GLY A 126 17.59 3.30 -0.06
N GLN A 127 16.97 2.89 1.04
CA GLN A 127 16.62 1.48 1.28
C GLN A 127 15.45 1.03 0.40
N HIS A 128 15.51 -0.22 -0.04
CA HIS A 128 14.38 -0.90 -0.65
C HIS A 128 13.56 -1.59 0.43
N VAL A 129 12.24 -1.38 0.38
CA VAL A 129 11.34 -1.79 1.45
C VAL A 129 10.10 -2.43 0.86
N ASN A 130 9.51 -3.33 1.63
CA ASN A 130 8.19 -3.88 1.35
C ASN A 130 7.20 -3.41 2.42
N ILE A 131 6.04 -2.96 1.97
CA ILE A 131 5.01 -2.31 2.80
C ILE A 131 3.75 -3.14 2.68
N ASN A 132 3.40 -3.84 3.76
CA ASN A 132 2.20 -4.66 3.84
C ASN A 132 1.02 -3.80 4.29
N PHE A 133 -0.05 -3.79 3.51
CA PHE A 133 -1.29 -3.10 3.84
C PHE A 133 -2.14 -4.02 4.69
N LEU A 134 -2.40 -3.61 5.94
CA LEU A 134 -3.04 -4.47 6.94
C LEU A 134 -4.49 -4.10 7.17
N LYS A 135 -4.80 -2.79 7.24
CA LYS A 135 -6.17 -2.29 7.44
C LYS A 135 -6.35 -0.94 6.79
N LYS A 136 -7.46 -0.75 6.06
CA LYS A 136 -7.90 0.59 5.64
C LYS A 136 -8.46 1.34 6.84
N LEU A 137 -7.95 2.55 7.08
CA LEU A 137 -8.38 3.44 8.17
C LEU A 137 -9.43 4.44 7.70
N ARG A 138 -9.26 4.99 6.49
CA ARG A 138 -10.22 5.89 5.83
C ARG A 138 -9.84 6.17 4.37
N ASP A 139 -10.76 6.79 3.64
CA ASP A 139 -10.47 7.46 2.37
C ASP A 139 -9.64 8.73 2.53
N GLU A 140 -9.09 9.20 1.41
CA GLU A 140 -8.44 10.52 1.32
C GLU A 140 -9.46 11.63 1.61
N LYS A 141 -9.00 12.67 2.31
CA LYS A 141 -9.80 13.85 2.66
C LYS A 141 -8.97 15.10 2.37
N LYS A 142 -9.61 16.13 1.82
CA LYS A 142 -9.01 17.47 1.70
C LYS A 142 -9.19 18.22 3.01
N PHE A 143 -8.17 18.95 3.43
CA PHE A 143 -8.19 19.80 4.61
C PHE A 143 -8.03 21.25 4.18
N THR A 144 -8.76 22.13 4.86
CA THR A 144 -8.73 23.58 4.64
C THR A 144 -7.67 24.26 5.50
N THR A 145 -7.32 23.68 6.65
CA THR A 145 -6.29 24.20 7.57
C THR A 145 -5.22 23.16 7.88
N ILE A 146 -4.07 23.62 8.40
CA ILE A 146 -2.98 22.73 8.84
C ILE A 146 -3.40 22.02 10.15
N GLU A 147 -4.17 22.70 10.98
CA GLU A 147 -4.69 22.21 12.25
C GLU A 147 -5.62 21.01 12.04
N ASP A 148 -6.59 21.12 11.14
CA ASP A 148 -7.50 20.00 10.79
C ASP A 148 -6.72 18.78 10.27
N LEU A 149 -5.67 19.02 9.47
CA LEU A 149 -4.80 17.96 8.97
C LEU A 149 -4.05 17.28 10.12
N LYS A 150 -3.46 18.05 11.04
CA LYS A 150 -2.73 17.51 12.20
C LYS A 150 -3.65 16.69 13.10
N GLU A 151 -4.86 17.18 13.39
CA GLU A 151 -5.84 16.46 14.19
C GLU A 151 -6.25 15.15 13.52
N GLN A 152 -6.53 15.16 12.22
CA GLN A 152 -6.85 13.92 11.51
C GLN A 152 -5.69 12.93 11.52
N ILE A 153 -4.44 13.38 11.34
CA ILE A 153 -3.27 12.50 11.40
C ILE A 153 -3.16 11.84 12.79
N LYS A 154 -3.39 12.58 13.88
CA LYS A 154 -3.42 12.01 15.23
C LYS A 154 -4.48 10.91 15.36
N LEU A 155 -5.70 11.18 14.90
CA LEU A 155 -6.78 10.19 14.91
C LEU A 155 -6.44 8.95 14.08
N ASP A 156 -5.78 9.12 12.93
CA ASP A 156 -5.35 8.00 12.09
C ASP A 156 -4.27 7.16 12.79
N ILE A 157 -3.32 7.81 13.48
CA ILE A 157 -2.31 7.14 14.31
C ILE A 157 -2.96 6.39 15.46
N ASP A 158 -3.90 7.00 16.18
CA ASP A 158 -4.57 6.36 17.31
C ASP A 158 -5.40 5.14 16.87
N LYS A 159 -6.11 5.24 15.75
CA LYS A 159 -6.80 4.09 15.13
C LYS A 159 -5.83 2.97 14.73
N ALA A 160 -4.68 3.33 14.17
CA ALA A 160 -3.65 2.36 13.82
C ALA A 160 -3.09 1.68 15.07
N LYS A 161 -2.79 2.44 16.13
CA LYS A 161 -2.32 1.90 17.42
C LYS A 161 -3.34 0.93 18.02
N LEU A 162 -4.62 1.32 18.05
CA LEU A 162 -5.70 0.43 18.49
C LEU A 162 -5.77 -0.85 17.67
N PHE A 163 -5.63 -0.76 16.35
CA PHE A 163 -5.62 -1.92 15.46
C PHE A 163 -4.42 -2.87 15.70
N PHE A 164 -3.24 -2.32 15.95
CA PHE A 164 -2.05 -3.12 16.23
C PHE A 164 -2.06 -3.72 17.66
N GLY A 165 -2.76 -3.07 18.61
CA GLY A 165 -2.80 -3.50 20.02
C GLY A 165 -1.42 -3.44 20.68
N ASN A 166 -1.19 -4.28 21.69
CA ASN A 166 0.10 -4.41 22.40
C ASN A 166 1.25 -5.00 21.55
N LYS A 167 1.12 -5.07 20.23
CA LYS A 167 2.18 -5.58 19.34
C LYS A 167 3.31 -4.55 19.27
N ASN A 168 4.22 -4.58 20.26
CA ASN A 168 5.46 -3.81 20.35
C ASN A 168 5.44 -2.51 19.54
N LEU A 169 4.47 -1.65 19.87
CA LEU A 169 4.40 -0.29 19.37
C LEU A 169 5.35 0.55 20.21
#